data_AF-A0A917YDJ0-F1
#
_entry.id   AF-A0A917YDJ0-F1
#
_cell.length_a   1.000
_cell.length_b   1.000
_cell.length_c   1.000
_cell.angle_alpha   90.00
_cell.angle_beta   90.00
_cell.angle_gamma   90.00
#
_symmetry.space_group_name_H-M   'P 1'
#
loop_
_entity.id
_entity.type
_entity.pdbx_description
1 polymer ?
#
loop_
_entity_poly.entity_id
_entity_poly.type
_entity_poly.pdbx_seq_one_letter_code
_entity_poly.pdbx_strand_id
1 'polypeptide(L)'
;MTNRDAPRESRDAETLAFLTRPGLTRLWTAVRTRLERNGLQPTGTVRLQDLDAEEREALSLLLARPLTAATATIRLPDLDTRLRTSALAQGLTATLDELGPPLTDRRAARDAASAQRAGLWSAAAAALAATSLSPQPWAARWLQETRRAGTVARQDPQTATTLLTQAIRTLATLFPGTDADPTPVVWGRGELATRTTGSAHGLDDGTLLARLVLRGIALATGADFPADAPGRRALWRLASVTPDEVSSTVLTYGLRPTGGTWGEQVLCRRAEHHLETHLTLRELRGLHLKMPAHTHIHVCENPRVVEAAADAGCSAPLICTSGNATTVVLTLLDALAATGCVFGYHGDFDWPGIALANRVMDRYGAEPWRMRAQDYEYLATRTQVHGTPQLLLSGPRIEATWDQELAPTMDALGIALHEEAALDLLLEDLS
;
A
#
# COMPACT_ATOMS: atom_id res chain seq x y z
N MET A 1 -82.52 -13.92 0.94
CA MET A 1 -82.50 -12.44 0.94
C MET A 1 -81.07 -11.98 0.97
N THR A 2 -80.73 -11.19 -0.04
CA THR A 2 -79.42 -10.64 -0.41
C THR A 2 -78.84 -9.73 0.67
N ASN A 3 -77.69 -10.11 1.22
CA ASN A 3 -76.81 -9.17 1.92
C ASN A 3 -75.93 -8.45 0.87
N ARG A 4 -76.58 -7.65 0.01
CA ARG A 4 -75.90 -6.78 -0.95
C ARG A 4 -75.91 -5.37 -0.38
N ASP A 5 -74.77 -5.02 0.19
CA ASP A 5 -74.16 -3.68 0.31
C ASP A 5 -73.60 -3.44 1.70
N ALA A 6 -72.62 -4.27 2.07
CA ALA A 6 -71.59 -3.83 2.98
C ALA A 6 -70.69 -2.82 2.22
N PRO A 7 -70.38 -1.65 2.81
CA PRO A 7 -69.54 -0.64 2.16
C PRO A 7 -68.17 -1.26 1.82
N ARG A 8 -67.57 -0.84 0.70
CA ARG A 8 -66.34 -1.46 0.14
C ARG A 8 -65.24 -1.61 1.21
N GLU A 9 -65.08 -0.60 2.06
CA GLU A 9 -64.14 -0.58 3.18
C GLU A 9 -64.33 -1.72 4.20
N SER A 10 -65.56 -2.17 4.47
CA SER A 10 -65.80 -3.26 5.43
C SER A 10 -65.49 -4.64 4.82
N ARG A 11 -65.68 -4.81 3.51
CA ARG A 11 -65.33 -6.06 2.80
C ARG A 11 -63.82 -6.21 2.63
N ASP A 12 -63.11 -5.10 2.44
CA ASP A 12 -61.66 -5.07 2.36
C ASP A 12 -61.05 -5.46 3.72
N ALA A 13 -61.60 -4.96 4.84
CA ALA A 13 -61.17 -5.30 6.19
C ALA A 13 -61.37 -6.80 6.54
N GLU A 14 -62.54 -7.38 6.20
CA GLU A 14 -62.79 -8.82 6.41
C GLU A 14 -61.86 -9.70 5.57
N THR A 15 -61.59 -9.29 4.33
CA THR A 15 -60.68 -10.01 3.43
C THR A 15 -59.25 -9.94 3.93
N LEU A 16 -58.79 -8.78 4.40
CA LEU A 16 -57.46 -8.62 4.99
C LEU A 16 -57.31 -9.44 6.28
N ALA A 17 -58.35 -9.47 7.12
CA ALA A 17 -58.38 -10.31 8.33
C ALA A 17 -58.34 -11.82 8.03
N PHE A 18 -58.90 -12.24 6.89
CA PHE A 18 -58.72 -13.62 6.42
C PHE A 18 -57.27 -13.89 5.96
N LEU A 19 -56.66 -12.94 5.23
CA LEU A 19 -55.32 -13.10 4.68
C LEU A 19 -54.23 -13.09 5.77
N THR A 20 -54.49 -12.50 6.94
CA THR A 20 -53.58 -12.48 8.10
C THR A 20 -53.71 -13.70 9.03
N ARG A 21 -54.53 -14.69 8.69
CA ARG A 21 -54.67 -15.93 9.49
C ARG A 21 -53.32 -16.66 9.65
N PRO A 22 -53.03 -17.26 10.83
CA PRO A 22 -51.77 -17.96 11.08
C PRO A 22 -51.46 -19.06 10.07
N GLY A 23 -52.48 -19.83 9.65
CA GLY A 23 -52.35 -20.86 8.62
C GLY A 23 -51.89 -20.36 7.22
N LEU A 24 -51.85 -19.05 6.96
CA LEU A 24 -51.33 -18.47 5.71
C LEU A 24 -49.93 -17.86 5.84
N THR A 25 -49.36 -17.76 7.05
CA THR A 25 -48.06 -17.10 7.26
C THR A 25 -46.94 -17.76 6.47
N ARG A 26 -46.83 -19.10 6.51
CA ARG A 26 -45.81 -19.84 5.75
C ARG A 26 -45.93 -19.65 4.24
N LEU A 27 -47.17 -19.53 3.73
CA LEU A 27 -47.40 -19.18 2.34
C LEU A 27 -46.84 -17.80 2.03
N TRP A 28 -47.24 -16.77 2.77
CA TRP A 28 -46.83 -15.39 2.49
C TRP A 28 -45.33 -15.20 2.60
N THR A 29 -44.66 -15.83 3.58
CA THR A 29 -43.19 -15.83 3.67
C THR A 29 -42.54 -16.46 2.44
N ALA A 30 -43.03 -17.62 1.99
CA ALA A 30 -42.49 -18.31 0.83
C ALA A 30 -42.75 -17.56 -0.48
N VAL A 31 -43.94 -16.97 -0.65
CA VAL A 31 -44.30 -16.15 -1.80
C VAL A 31 -43.49 -14.86 -1.83
N ARG A 32 -43.35 -14.16 -0.69
CA ARG A 32 -42.49 -12.96 -0.55
C ARG A 32 -41.06 -13.26 -0.99
N THR A 33 -40.45 -14.30 -0.41
CA THR A 33 -39.09 -14.74 -0.76
C THR A 33 -38.95 -15.02 -2.26
N ARG A 34 -39.97 -15.66 -2.86
CA ARG A 34 -39.98 -15.98 -4.29
C ARG A 34 -40.12 -14.73 -5.17
N LEU A 35 -41.00 -13.80 -4.83
CA LEU A 35 -41.22 -12.55 -5.56
C LEU A 35 -40.01 -11.64 -5.49
N GLU A 36 -39.44 -11.44 -4.30
CA GLU A 36 -38.22 -10.63 -4.11
C GLU A 36 -37.04 -11.18 -4.93
N ARG A 37 -36.97 -12.50 -5.13
CA ARG A 37 -35.93 -13.13 -5.96
C ARG A 37 -36.18 -13.00 -7.47
N ASN A 38 -37.45 -12.91 -7.88
CA ASN A 38 -37.88 -13.00 -9.28
C ASN A 38 -38.27 -11.64 -9.91
N GLY A 39 -37.88 -10.52 -9.31
CA GLY A 39 -38.19 -9.18 -9.86
C GLY A 39 -39.62 -8.73 -9.62
N LEU A 40 -40.21 -9.16 -8.50
CA LEU A 40 -41.60 -8.86 -8.10
C LEU A 40 -42.66 -9.31 -9.12
N GLN A 41 -42.31 -10.22 -10.03
CA GLN A 41 -43.24 -10.78 -10.99
C GLN A 41 -43.92 -12.04 -10.42
N PRO A 42 -45.27 -12.15 -10.45
CA PRO A 42 -46.01 -13.30 -9.96
C PRO A 42 -45.87 -14.50 -10.90
N THR A 43 -44.65 -15.01 -11.07
CA THR A 43 -44.29 -16.08 -12.02
C THR A 43 -43.68 -17.28 -11.31
N GLY A 44 -43.97 -18.47 -11.83
CA GLY A 44 -43.51 -19.74 -11.28
C GLY A 44 -44.39 -20.28 -10.14
N THR A 45 -43.80 -21.12 -9.29
CA THR A 45 -44.53 -21.88 -8.27
C THR A 45 -43.84 -21.85 -6.92
N VAL A 46 -44.63 -21.91 -5.84
CA VAL A 46 -44.19 -22.16 -4.47
C VAL A 46 -44.70 -23.53 -4.05
N ARG A 47 -43.83 -24.36 -3.45
CA ARG A 47 -44.19 -25.67 -2.91
C ARG A 47 -44.08 -25.60 -1.38
N LEU A 48 -45.16 -25.91 -0.70
CA LEU A 48 -45.21 -26.06 0.75
C LEU A 48 -45.31 -27.55 1.08
N GLN A 49 -44.53 -28.01 2.04
CA GLN A 49 -44.49 -29.40 2.51
C GLN A 49 -44.88 -29.44 3.99
N ASP A 50 -45.31 -30.61 4.44
CA ASP A 50 -45.71 -30.89 5.82
C ASP A 50 -46.76 -29.90 6.32
N LEU A 51 -47.85 -29.78 5.56
CA LEU A 51 -48.97 -28.90 5.91
C LEU A 51 -49.77 -29.48 7.08
N ASP A 52 -49.98 -28.67 8.11
CA ASP A 52 -50.86 -29.04 9.23
C ASP A 52 -52.36 -28.93 8.86
N ALA A 53 -53.25 -29.16 9.82
CA ALA A 53 -54.69 -29.06 9.57
C ALA A 53 -55.17 -27.62 9.34
N GLU A 54 -54.60 -26.64 10.07
CA GLU A 54 -54.95 -25.23 9.99
C GLU A 54 -54.48 -24.60 8.67
N GLU A 55 -53.27 -24.91 8.25
CA GLU A 55 -52.70 -24.52 6.96
C GLU A 55 -53.49 -25.11 5.79
N ARG A 56 -53.88 -26.40 5.88
CA ARG A 56 -54.69 -27.03 4.82
C ARG A 56 -56.05 -26.38 4.69
N GLU A 57 -56.71 -26.06 5.81
CA GLU A 57 -57.99 -25.37 5.79
C GLU A 57 -57.85 -23.97 5.18
N ALA A 58 -56.92 -23.16 5.70
CA ALA A 58 -56.72 -21.79 5.24
C ALA A 58 -56.33 -21.70 3.76
N LEU A 59 -55.43 -22.58 3.31
CA LEU A 59 -55.04 -22.68 1.90
C LEU A 59 -56.18 -23.19 1.02
N SER A 60 -57.00 -24.12 1.50
CA SER A 60 -58.16 -24.62 0.73
C SER A 60 -59.19 -23.53 0.49
N LEU A 61 -59.44 -22.70 1.51
CA LEU A 61 -60.31 -21.53 1.42
C LEU A 61 -59.74 -20.48 0.45
N LEU A 62 -58.46 -20.13 0.58
CA LEU A 62 -57.80 -19.16 -0.29
C LEU A 62 -57.77 -19.60 -1.77
N LEU A 63 -57.50 -20.88 -2.00
CA LEU A 63 -57.40 -21.46 -3.35
C LEU A 63 -58.75 -21.98 -3.89
N ALA A 64 -59.85 -21.81 -3.14
CA ALA A 64 -61.18 -22.37 -3.42
C ALA A 64 -61.14 -23.80 -3.98
N ARG A 65 -60.31 -24.66 -3.39
CA ARG A 65 -60.17 -26.08 -3.76
C ARG A 65 -59.73 -26.89 -2.53
N PRO A 66 -60.24 -28.11 -2.34
CA PRO A 66 -59.84 -28.93 -1.19
C PRO A 66 -58.40 -29.41 -1.32
N LEU A 67 -57.59 -29.19 -0.27
CA LEU A 67 -56.24 -29.74 -0.14
C LEU A 67 -56.24 -30.90 0.86
N THR A 68 -56.12 -32.13 0.36
CA THR A 68 -56.10 -33.36 1.18
C THR A 68 -54.69 -33.87 1.46
N ALA A 69 -53.71 -33.52 0.62
CA ALA A 69 -52.32 -33.94 0.77
C ALA A 69 -51.54 -33.05 1.74
N ALA A 70 -50.48 -33.60 2.35
CA ALA A 70 -49.52 -32.87 3.19
C ALA A 70 -48.59 -31.93 2.38
N THR A 71 -48.75 -31.88 1.06
CA THR A 71 -47.93 -31.05 0.16
C THR A 71 -48.83 -30.25 -0.77
N ALA A 72 -48.54 -28.97 -0.96
CA ALA A 72 -49.25 -28.13 -1.92
C ALA A 72 -48.27 -27.38 -2.83
N THR A 73 -48.53 -27.45 -4.13
CA THR A 73 -47.85 -26.61 -5.14
C THR A 73 -48.82 -25.52 -5.60
N ILE A 74 -48.38 -24.27 -5.48
CA ILE A 74 -49.18 -23.08 -5.73
C ILE A 74 -48.51 -22.31 -6.86
N ARG A 75 -49.24 -22.10 -7.95
CA ARG A 75 -48.77 -21.27 -9.07
C ARG A 75 -49.04 -19.81 -8.72
N LEU A 76 -47.99 -18.98 -8.77
CA LEU A 76 -48.11 -17.56 -8.45
C LEU A 76 -49.03 -16.78 -9.40
N PRO A 77 -49.10 -17.07 -10.72
CA PRO A 77 -50.07 -16.41 -11.60
C PRO A 77 -51.52 -16.68 -11.19
N ASP A 78 -51.82 -17.92 -10.77
CA ASP A 78 -53.17 -18.33 -10.38
C ASP A 78 -53.56 -17.66 -9.05
N LEU A 79 -52.60 -17.55 -8.11
CA LEU A 79 -52.79 -16.86 -6.83
C LEU A 79 -52.99 -15.35 -7.04
N ASP A 80 -52.20 -14.72 -7.92
CA ASP A 80 -52.34 -13.30 -8.27
C ASP A 80 -53.70 -13.02 -8.93
N THR A 81 -54.11 -13.86 -9.89
CA THR A 81 -55.44 -13.76 -10.52
C THR A 81 -56.54 -13.86 -9.47
N ARG A 82 -56.43 -14.81 -8.53
CA ARG A 82 -57.42 -14.98 -7.45
C ARG A 82 -57.55 -13.76 -6.58
N LEU A 83 -56.42 -13.17 -6.14
CA LEU A 83 -56.44 -11.94 -5.33
C LEU A 83 -57.07 -10.78 -6.09
N ARG A 84 -56.80 -10.63 -7.39
CA ARG A 84 -57.42 -9.59 -8.24
C ARG A 84 -58.92 -9.78 -8.42
N THR A 85 -59.39 -11.02 -8.46
CA THR A 85 -60.82 -11.34 -8.57
C THR A 85 -61.54 -11.41 -7.21
N SER A 86 -60.80 -11.32 -6.11
CA SER A 86 -61.37 -11.33 -4.75
C SER A 86 -61.96 -9.96 -4.40
N ALA A 87 -62.61 -9.86 -3.25
CA ALA A 87 -63.14 -8.59 -2.74
C ALA A 87 -62.06 -7.50 -2.60
N LEU A 88 -60.80 -7.89 -2.34
CA LEU A 88 -59.66 -6.98 -2.24
C LEU A 88 -59.30 -6.31 -3.57
N ALA A 89 -59.63 -6.92 -4.72
CA ALA A 89 -59.36 -6.42 -6.07
C ALA A 89 -57.89 -6.00 -6.34
N GLN A 90 -56.92 -6.56 -5.60
CA GLN A 90 -55.50 -6.23 -5.67
C GLN A 90 -54.66 -7.37 -6.24
N GLY A 91 -53.53 -7.01 -6.84
CA GLY A 91 -52.51 -7.97 -7.25
C GLY A 91 -51.68 -8.46 -6.07
N LEU A 92 -51.04 -9.61 -6.25
CA LEU A 92 -50.26 -10.32 -5.23
C LEU A 92 -49.14 -9.46 -4.60
N THR A 93 -48.50 -8.58 -5.38
CA THR A 93 -47.47 -7.66 -4.87
C THR A 93 -48.05 -6.61 -3.93
N ALA A 94 -49.12 -5.91 -4.36
CA ALA A 94 -49.81 -4.91 -3.56
C ALA A 94 -50.38 -5.52 -2.27
N THR A 95 -50.98 -6.71 -2.36
CA THR A 95 -51.48 -7.44 -1.19
C THR A 95 -50.35 -7.78 -0.22
N LEU A 96 -49.17 -8.15 -0.69
CA LEU A 96 -48.04 -8.45 0.19
C LEU A 96 -47.40 -7.19 0.80
N ASP A 97 -47.41 -6.05 0.11
CA ASP A 97 -46.99 -4.77 0.66
C ASP A 97 -47.95 -4.29 1.78
N GLU A 98 -49.23 -4.64 1.71
CA GLU A 98 -50.20 -4.37 2.80
C GLU A 98 -50.07 -5.36 3.97
N LEU A 99 -49.74 -6.62 3.70
CA LEU A 99 -49.62 -7.67 4.72
C LEU A 99 -48.30 -7.65 5.50
N GLY A 100 -47.33 -6.81 5.14
CA GLY A 100 -46.02 -6.78 5.81
C GLY A 100 -45.09 -5.66 5.30
N PRO A 101 -43.78 -5.75 5.56
CA PRO A 101 -42.82 -4.75 5.09
C PRO A 101 -42.80 -4.60 3.56
N PRO A 102 -42.36 -3.45 3.01
CA PRO A 102 -42.25 -3.26 1.57
C PRO A 102 -41.38 -4.34 0.90
N LEU A 103 -41.83 -4.88 -0.24
CA LEU A 103 -41.08 -5.86 -1.01
C LEU A 103 -39.79 -5.26 -1.59
N THR A 104 -38.68 -5.98 -1.46
CA THR A 104 -37.40 -5.59 -2.09
C THR A 104 -37.18 -6.34 -3.39
N ASP A 105 -37.09 -5.61 -4.52
CA ASP A 105 -36.67 -6.20 -5.78
C ASP A 105 -35.15 -6.49 -5.78
N ARG A 106 -34.79 -7.71 -5.38
CA ARG A 106 -33.39 -8.15 -5.36
C ARG A 106 -32.81 -8.34 -6.76
N ARG A 107 -33.65 -8.50 -7.79
CA ARG A 107 -33.18 -8.59 -9.18
C ARG A 107 -32.82 -7.20 -9.69
N ALA A 108 -33.72 -6.23 -9.56
CA ALA A 108 -33.46 -4.84 -9.92
C ALA A 108 -32.26 -4.27 -9.15
N ALA A 109 -32.13 -4.57 -7.84
CA ALA A 109 -30.96 -4.15 -7.06
C ALA A 109 -29.64 -4.72 -7.61
N ARG A 110 -29.61 -6.00 -8.01
CA ARG A 110 -28.43 -6.62 -8.63
C ARG A 110 -28.14 -6.04 -10.01
N ASP A 111 -29.17 -5.82 -10.81
CA ASP A 111 -29.06 -5.26 -12.17
C ASP A 111 -28.55 -3.82 -12.10
N ALA A 112 -29.08 -3.00 -11.18
CA ALA A 112 -28.61 -1.64 -10.91
C ALA A 112 -27.15 -1.62 -10.44
N ALA A 113 -26.76 -2.49 -9.51
CA ALA A 113 -25.37 -2.60 -9.05
C ALA A 113 -24.42 -3.08 -10.17
N SER A 114 -24.90 -3.93 -11.09
CA SER A 114 -24.15 -4.37 -12.26
C SER A 114 -23.99 -3.24 -13.28
N ALA A 115 -25.06 -2.50 -13.57
CA ALA A 115 -25.08 -1.34 -14.45
C ALA A 115 -24.16 -0.23 -13.92
N GLN A 116 -24.19 0.05 -12.61
CA GLN A 116 -23.32 1.03 -11.98
C GLN A 116 -21.83 0.64 -12.13
N ARG A 117 -21.49 -0.63 -11.88
CA ARG A 117 -20.13 -1.14 -12.08
C ARG A 117 -19.70 -1.04 -13.54
N ALA A 118 -20.59 -1.36 -14.48
CA ALA A 118 -20.30 -1.20 -15.91
C ALA A 118 -20.09 0.28 -16.28
N GLY A 119 -20.93 1.18 -15.76
CA GLY A 119 -20.83 2.62 -15.94
C GLY A 119 -19.50 3.21 -15.44
N LEU A 120 -19.04 2.80 -14.26
CA LEU A 120 -17.74 3.19 -13.71
C LEU A 120 -16.59 2.90 -14.69
N TRP A 121 -16.51 1.66 -15.18
CA TRP A 121 -15.44 1.25 -16.10
C TRP A 121 -15.58 1.88 -17.48
N SER A 122 -16.81 2.11 -17.95
CA SER A 122 -17.06 2.84 -19.20
C SER A 122 -16.61 4.29 -19.10
N ALA A 123 -16.90 4.97 -17.99
CA ALA A 123 -16.46 6.34 -17.73
C ALA A 123 -14.93 6.43 -17.63
N ALA A 124 -14.28 5.48 -16.94
CA ALA A 124 -12.82 5.42 -16.86
C ALA A 124 -12.17 5.19 -18.23
N ALA A 125 -12.75 4.33 -19.07
CA ALA A 125 -12.26 4.12 -20.44
C ALA A 125 -12.41 5.38 -21.30
N ALA A 126 -13.53 6.09 -21.19
CA ALA A 126 -13.75 7.36 -21.88
C ALA A 126 -12.77 8.45 -21.41
N ALA A 127 -12.54 8.54 -20.10
CA ALA A 127 -11.56 9.47 -19.52
C ALA A 127 -10.15 9.17 -20.01
N LEU A 128 -9.75 7.89 -20.07
CA LEU A 128 -8.44 7.47 -20.60
C LEU A 128 -8.30 7.84 -22.08
N ALA A 129 -9.33 7.58 -22.89
CA ALA A 129 -9.34 7.87 -24.32
C ALA A 129 -9.24 9.39 -24.62
N ALA A 130 -9.66 10.24 -23.69
CA ALA A 130 -9.53 11.70 -23.78
C ALA A 130 -8.13 12.23 -23.39
N THR A 131 -7.18 11.36 -23.04
CA THR A 131 -5.81 11.75 -22.67
C THR A 131 -4.79 11.34 -23.73
N SER A 132 -3.55 11.83 -23.57
CA SER A 132 -2.37 11.40 -24.35
C SER A 132 -2.06 9.90 -24.26
N LEU A 133 -2.68 9.18 -23.32
CA LEU A 133 -2.50 7.74 -23.13
C LEU A 133 -3.31 6.89 -24.10
N SER A 134 -4.31 7.47 -24.79
CA SER A 134 -5.19 6.76 -25.74
C SER A 134 -4.45 5.89 -26.77
N PRO A 135 -3.37 6.36 -27.46
CA PRO A 135 -2.63 5.54 -28.42
C PRO A 135 -1.73 4.49 -27.76
N GLN A 136 -1.54 4.50 -26.44
CA GLN A 136 -0.57 3.67 -25.75
C GLN A 136 -1.16 2.29 -25.39
N PRO A 137 -0.63 1.17 -25.92
CA PRO A 137 -1.19 -0.17 -25.65
C PRO A 137 -1.17 -0.54 -24.17
N TRP A 138 -0.15 -0.09 -23.44
CA TRP A 138 0.00 -0.36 -22.01
C TRP A 138 -1.12 0.29 -21.16
N ALA A 139 -1.71 1.39 -21.62
CA ALA A 139 -2.74 2.11 -20.88
C ALA A 139 -4.07 1.35 -20.86
N ALA A 140 -4.47 0.80 -22.00
CA ALA A 140 -5.64 -0.08 -22.10
C ALA A 140 -5.44 -1.36 -21.26
N ARG A 141 -4.24 -1.95 -21.33
CA ARG A 141 -3.86 -3.10 -20.51
C ARG A 141 -3.92 -2.79 -19.01
N TRP A 142 -3.37 -1.66 -18.58
CA TRP A 142 -3.39 -1.19 -17.20
C TRP A 142 -4.82 -1.09 -16.65
N LEU A 143 -5.75 -0.51 -17.43
CA LEU A 143 -7.15 -0.37 -17.02
C LEU A 143 -7.83 -1.75 -16.90
N GLN A 144 -7.54 -2.67 -17.83
CA GLN A 144 -8.06 -4.05 -17.80
C GLN A 144 -7.54 -4.84 -16.60
N GLU A 145 -6.24 -4.77 -16.30
CA GLU A 145 -5.64 -5.42 -15.15
C GLU A 145 -6.17 -4.85 -13.82
N THR A 146 -6.36 -3.53 -13.77
CA THR A 146 -6.98 -2.85 -12.61
C THR A 146 -8.42 -3.32 -12.40
N ARG A 147 -9.19 -3.49 -13.48
CA ARG A 147 -10.54 -4.07 -13.44
C ARG A 147 -10.56 -5.50 -12.94
N ARG A 148 -9.64 -6.35 -13.43
CA ARG A 148 -9.54 -7.77 -13.03
C ARG A 148 -9.13 -7.94 -11.57
N ALA A 149 -8.24 -7.08 -11.06
CA ALA A 149 -7.80 -7.13 -9.66
C ALA A 149 -8.93 -6.86 -8.65
N GLY A 150 -10.00 -6.17 -9.06
CA GLY A 150 -11.19 -5.93 -8.25
C GLY A 150 -11.01 -4.97 -7.05
N THR A 151 -9.78 -4.54 -6.74
CA THR A 151 -9.49 -3.68 -5.57
C THR A 151 -10.24 -2.35 -5.62
N VAL A 152 -10.37 -1.74 -6.80
CA VAL A 152 -11.12 -0.50 -7.00
C VAL A 152 -12.63 -0.74 -6.86
N ALA A 153 -13.13 -1.87 -7.37
CA ALA A 153 -14.55 -2.22 -7.31
C ALA A 153 -15.05 -2.56 -5.89
N ARG A 154 -14.15 -2.73 -4.92
CA ARG A 154 -14.48 -2.89 -3.50
C ARG A 154 -14.71 -1.56 -2.78
N GLN A 155 -14.31 -0.44 -3.37
CA GLN A 155 -14.56 0.88 -2.80
C GLN A 155 -16.00 1.32 -3.08
N ASP A 156 -16.47 2.33 -2.35
CA ASP A 156 -17.73 2.99 -2.72
C ASP A 156 -17.63 3.62 -4.13
N PRO A 157 -18.76 3.78 -4.84
CA PRO A 157 -18.76 4.24 -6.23
C PRO A 157 -18.07 5.59 -6.45
N GLN A 158 -18.18 6.52 -5.50
CA GLN A 158 -17.62 7.85 -5.62
C GLN A 158 -16.10 7.82 -5.45
N THR A 159 -15.60 7.10 -4.45
CA THR A 159 -14.17 6.88 -4.23
C THR A 159 -13.54 6.14 -5.41
N ALA A 160 -14.20 5.10 -5.94
CA ALA A 160 -13.72 4.36 -7.10
C ALA A 160 -13.58 5.26 -8.34
N THR A 161 -14.56 6.13 -8.57
CA THR A 161 -14.54 7.09 -9.68
C THR A 161 -13.39 8.09 -9.52
N THR A 162 -13.23 8.66 -8.32
CA THR A 162 -12.15 9.60 -8.00
C THR A 162 -10.78 8.96 -8.19
N LEU A 163 -10.57 7.75 -7.67
CA LEU A 163 -9.31 7.01 -7.79
C LEU A 163 -8.92 6.75 -9.25
N LEU A 164 -9.86 6.28 -10.08
CA LEU A 164 -9.57 6.02 -11.50
C LEU A 164 -9.28 7.32 -12.25
N THR A 165 -10.07 8.36 -12.00
CA THR A 165 -9.88 9.67 -12.64
C THR A 165 -8.52 10.28 -12.26
N GLN A 166 -8.16 10.26 -10.98
CA GLN A 166 -6.88 10.75 -10.50
C GLN A 166 -5.73 9.91 -11.06
N ALA A 167 -5.83 8.59 -11.07
CA ALA A 167 -4.78 7.71 -11.61
C ALA A 167 -4.54 7.96 -13.10
N ILE A 168 -5.60 8.07 -13.90
CA ILE A 168 -5.52 8.40 -15.33
C ILE A 168 -4.86 9.77 -15.52
N ARG A 169 -5.30 10.78 -14.76
CA ARG A 169 -4.72 12.14 -14.83
C ARG A 169 -3.24 12.15 -14.46
N THR A 170 -2.84 11.43 -13.40
CA THR A 170 -1.44 11.33 -12.99
C THR A 170 -0.61 10.66 -14.08
N LEU A 171 -1.05 9.52 -14.61
CA LEU A 171 -0.33 8.83 -15.69
C LEU A 171 -0.24 9.68 -16.97
N ALA A 172 -1.30 10.41 -17.33
CA ALA A 172 -1.29 11.31 -18.49
C ALA A 172 -0.34 12.50 -18.28
N THR A 173 -0.15 12.95 -17.04
CA THR A 173 0.82 14.00 -16.68
C THR A 173 2.26 13.49 -16.79
N LEU A 174 2.50 12.22 -16.43
CA LEU A 174 3.83 11.59 -16.48
C LEU A 174 4.25 11.16 -17.89
N PHE A 175 3.29 10.82 -18.73
CA PHE A 175 3.51 10.42 -20.12
C PHE A 175 2.73 11.35 -21.06
N PRO A 176 3.12 12.65 -21.13
CA PRO A 176 2.56 13.55 -22.13
C PRO A 176 2.99 13.01 -23.50
N GLY A 177 2.05 12.92 -24.44
CA GLY A 177 2.29 12.30 -25.75
C GLY A 177 3.40 13.00 -26.55
N THR A 178 3.71 12.47 -27.72
CA THR A 178 4.78 12.95 -28.60
C THR A 178 4.64 14.40 -29.07
N ASP A 179 3.46 15.01 -28.91
CA ASP A 179 3.17 16.40 -29.29
C ASP A 179 3.52 17.43 -28.19
N ALA A 180 3.94 16.98 -27.01
CA ALA A 180 4.37 17.86 -25.93
C ALA A 180 5.85 18.27 -26.10
N ASP A 181 6.16 19.51 -25.69
CA ASP A 181 7.52 20.05 -25.69
C ASP A 181 8.49 19.05 -25.03
N PRO A 182 9.60 18.66 -25.67
CA PRO A 182 10.43 17.52 -25.25
C PRO A 182 11.23 17.76 -23.96
N THR A 183 10.98 18.85 -23.24
CA THR A 183 11.64 19.10 -21.96
C THR A 183 11.08 18.15 -20.90
N PRO A 184 11.90 17.23 -20.34
CA PRO A 184 11.42 16.31 -19.32
C PRO A 184 11.11 17.13 -18.07
N VAL A 185 9.82 17.30 -17.75
CA VAL A 185 9.43 17.91 -16.48
C VAL A 185 9.71 16.89 -15.38
N VAL A 186 10.72 17.18 -14.56
CA VAL A 186 10.99 16.41 -13.35
C VAL A 186 10.02 16.85 -12.27
N TRP A 187 9.33 15.89 -11.65
CA TRP A 187 8.31 16.14 -10.64
C TRP A 187 8.81 15.78 -9.24
N GLY A 188 8.58 16.65 -8.26
CA GLY A 188 8.53 16.20 -6.86
C GLY A 188 7.26 15.36 -6.64
N ARG A 189 7.34 14.23 -5.92
CA ARG A 189 6.16 13.36 -5.69
C ARG A 189 4.97 14.13 -5.09
N GLY A 190 5.21 15.00 -4.11
CA GLY A 190 4.17 15.81 -3.47
C GLY A 190 3.61 16.92 -4.38
N GLU A 191 4.44 17.46 -5.27
CA GLU A 191 4.02 18.43 -6.28
C GLU A 191 3.08 17.76 -7.30
N LEU A 192 3.47 16.59 -7.83
CA LEU A 192 2.63 15.79 -8.71
C LEU A 192 1.31 15.39 -8.05
N ALA A 193 1.37 14.98 -6.78
CA ALA A 193 0.18 14.63 -6.01
C ALA A 193 -0.77 15.83 -5.88
N THR A 194 -0.24 17.02 -5.53
CA THR A 194 -1.04 18.25 -5.43
C THR A 194 -1.68 18.61 -6.76
N ARG A 195 -0.91 18.55 -7.86
CA ARG A 195 -1.40 18.89 -9.20
C ARG A 195 -2.53 17.96 -9.67
N THR A 196 -2.44 16.67 -9.35
CA THR A 196 -3.34 15.65 -9.89
C THR A 196 -4.51 15.30 -8.97
N THR A 197 -4.32 15.45 -7.65
CA THR A 197 -5.29 15.03 -6.62
C THR A 197 -5.82 16.19 -5.77
N GLY A 198 -5.15 17.34 -5.75
CA GLY A 198 -5.43 18.44 -4.83
C GLY A 198 -4.82 18.29 -3.43
N SER A 199 -4.07 17.21 -3.18
CA SER A 199 -3.37 16.94 -1.91
C SER A 199 -1.93 16.52 -2.14
N ALA A 200 -1.00 17.07 -1.37
CA ALA A 200 0.42 16.68 -1.41
C ALA A 200 0.67 15.21 -1.03
N HIS A 201 -0.28 14.59 -0.32
CA HIS A 201 -0.20 13.22 0.20
C HIS A 201 -0.91 12.18 -0.68
N GLY A 202 -1.55 12.60 -1.78
CA GLY A 202 -2.35 11.70 -2.62
C GLY A 202 -1.56 10.53 -3.23
N LEU A 203 -0.24 10.67 -3.36
CA LEU A 203 0.67 9.66 -3.93
C LEU A 203 1.65 9.08 -2.90
N ASP A 204 1.34 9.21 -1.61
CA ASP A 204 2.18 8.65 -0.56
C ASP A 204 2.21 7.11 -0.60
N ASP A 205 3.31 6.56 -0.07
CA ASP A 205 3.51 5.12 -0.01
C ASP A 205 2.38 4.43 0.76
N GLY A 206 1.91 3.30 0.24
CA GLY A 206 0.82 2.53 0.83
C GLY A 206 -0.59 2.95 0.37
N THR A 207 -0.77 4.14 -0.22
CA THR A 207 -2.07 4.54 -0.77
C THR A 207 -2.46 3.67 -1.98
N LEU A 208 -3.77 3.45 -2.16
CA LEU A 208 -4.27 2.72 -3.32
C LEU A 208 -3.96 3.46 -4.63
N LEU A 209 -4.05 4.79 -4.63
CA LEU A 209 -3.72 5.62 -5.79
C LEU A 209 -2.26 5.46 -6.21
N ALA A 210 -1.30 5.58 -5.28
CA ALA A 210 0.11 5.37 -5.59
C ALA A 210 0.36 3.98 -6.20
N ARG A 211 -0.30 2.94 -5.69
CA ARG A 211 -0.20 1.57 -6.24
C ARG A 211 -0.73 1.48 -7.67
N LEU A 212 -1.86 2.13 -7.97
CA LEU A 212 -2.43 2.16 -9.31
C LEU A 212 -1.51 2.87 -10.30
N VAL A 213 -0.96 4.02 -9.91
CA VAL A 213 -0.04 4.80 -10.75
C VAL A 213 1.27 4.04 -10.97
N LEU A 214 1.88 3.47 -9.92
CA LEU A 214 3.09 2.65 -10.04
C LEU A 214 2.89 1.46 -10.98
N ARG A 215 1.73 0.78 -10.94
CA ARG A 215 1.42 -0.29 -11.91
C ARG A 215 1.36 0.23 -13.35
N GLY A 216 0.81 1.43 -13.55
CA GLY A 216 0.82 2.09 -14.86
C GLY A 216 2.23 2.38 -15.34
N ILE A 217 3.09 2.93 -14.46
CA ILE A 217 4.50 3.21 -14.77
C ILE A 217 5.27 1.93 -15.11
N ALA A 218 5.09 0.85 -14.35
CA ALA A 218 5.70 -0.46 -14.64
C ALA A 218 5.34 -0.94 -16.05
N LEU A 219 4.05 -0.91 -16.40
CA LEU A 219 3.59 -1.31 -17.74
C LEU A 219 4.10 -0.37 -18.84
N ALA A 220 4.19 0.93 -18.58
CA ALA A 220 4.67 1.93 -19.54
C ALA A 220 6.18 1.79 -19.82
N THR A 221 6.95 1.39 -18.81
CA THR A 221 8.42 1.29 -18.87
C THR A 221 8.91 -0.14 -19.12
N GLY A 222 8.01 -1.14 -19.11
CA GLY A 222 8.37 -2.55 -19.24
C GLY A 222 9.06 -3.13 -18.01
N ALA A 223 9.02 -2.45 -16.86
CA ALA A 223 9.63 -2.89 -15.62
C ALA A 223 8.70 -3.82 -14.83
N ASP A 224 9.29 -4.70 -14.00
CA ASP A 224 8.53 -5.51 -13.05
C ASP A 224 7.96 -4.66 -11.90
N PHE A 225 6.82 -5.07 -11.35
CA PHE A 225 6.24 -4.38 -10.21
C PHE A 225 6.98 -4.75 -8.90
N PRO A 226 7.58 -3.79 -8.20
CA PRO A 226 8.47 -4.06 -7.06
C PRO A 226 7.70 -4.47 -5.80
N ALA A 227 8.28 -5.38 -5.02
CA ALA A 227 7.75 -5.80 -3.72
C ALA A 227 8.13 -4.83 -2.58
N ASP A 228 9.30 -4.19 -2.69
CA ASP A 228 9.92 -3.42 -1.61
C ASP A 228 9.88 -1.90 -1.85
N ALA A 229 10.24 -1.12 -0.82
CA ALA A 229 10.26 0.33 -0.90
C ALA A 229 11.35 0.90 -1.84
N PRO A 230 12.59 0.37 -1.86
CA PRO A 230 13.61 0.76 -2.83
C PRO A 230 13.15 0.59 -4.28
N GLY A 231 12.57 -0.55 -4.64
CA GLY A 231 12.06 -0.79 -5.99
C GLY A 231 10.94 0.17 -6.38
N ARG A 232 10.01 0.48 -5.46
CA ARG A 232 8.97 1.50 -5.72
C ARG A 232 9.55 2.88 -5.99
N ARG A 233 10.59 3.28 -5.26
CA ARG A 233 11.31 4.54 -5.50
C ARG A 233 12.01 4.54 -6.86
N ALA A 234 12.64 3.43 -7.24
CA ALA A 234 13.25 3.29 -8.56
C ALA A 234 12.20 3.43 -9.68
N LEU A 235 11.02 2.85 -9.50
CA LEU A 235 9.93 2.93 -10.46
C LEU A 235 9.39 4.36 -10.62
N TRP A 236 9.24 5.12 -9.53
CA TRP A 236 8.91 6.55 -9.62
C TRP A 236 9.94 7.34 -10.44
N ARG A 237 11.23 7.06 -10.26
CA ARG A 237 12.31 7.73 -11.02
C ARG A 237 12.26 7.43 -12.51
N LEU A 238 11.86 6.21 -12.91
CA LEU A 238 11.69 5.88 -14.34
C LEU A 238 10.62 6.75 -15.03
N ALA A 239 9.69 7.31 -14.26
CA ALA A 239 8.71 8.29 -14.74
C ALA A 239 9.09 9.75 -14.41
N SER A 240 10.37 10.04 -14.17
CA SER A 240 10.89 11.38 -13.81
C SER A 240 10.27 11.97 -12.54
N VAL A 241 9.77 11.11 -11.63
CA VAL A 241 9.30 11.53 -10.30
C VAL A 241 10.40 11.26 -9.29
N THR A 242 11.02 12.33 -8.80
CA THR A 242 12.08 12.23 -7.81
C THR A 242 11.50 12.34 -6.39
N PRO A 243 11.95 11.51 -5.42
CA PRO A 243 11.72 11.80 -4.01
C PRO A 243 12.42 13.13 -3.64
N ASP A 244 12.25 13.59 -2.40
CA ASP A 244 13.11 14.65 -1.87
C ASP A 244 14.57 14.18 -1.90
N GLU A 245 15.42 14.90 -2.63
CA GLU A 245 16.83 14.55 -2.88
C GLU A 245 17.80 15.49 -2.18
N VAL A 246 17.29 16.48 -1.45
CA VAL A 246 18.08 17.55 -0.83
C VAL A 246 18.00 17.54 0.69
N SER A 247 16.94 17.00 1.28
CA SER A 247 16.82 16.95 2.76
C SER A 247 17.67 15.85 3.40
N SER A 248 17.94 14.76 2.69
CA SER A 248 18.81 13.69 3.18
C SER A 248 20.24 13.92 2.69
N THR A 249 21.18 13.95 3.64
CA THR A 249 22.61 14.13 3.36
C THR A 249 23.43 12.97 3.91
N VAL A 250 24.63 12.76 3.36
CA VAL A 250 25.68 11.93 3.94
C VAL A 250 26.85 12.82 4.33
N LEU A 251 27.35 12.66 5.55
CA LEU A 251 28.54 13.37 6.03
C LEU A 251 29.79 12.62 5.55
N THR A 252 30.71 13.36 4.95
CA THR A 252 31.95 12.82 4.37
C THR A 252 33.14 13.69 4.77
N TYR A 253 34.33 13.11 4.75
CA TYR A 253 35.57 13.81 5.02
C TYR A 253 36.71 13.20 4.19
N GLY A 254 37.69 14.02 3.79
CA GLY A 254 38.89 13.53 3.11
C GLY A 254 38.70 12.93 1.71
N LEU A 255 37.49 13.00 1.11
CA LEU A 255 37.24 12.46 -0.23
C LEU A 255 37.98 13.28 -1.30
N ARG A 256 38.80 12.59 -2.11
CA ARG A 256 39.63 13.18 -3.17
C ARG A 256 39.41 12.47 -4.52
N PRO A 257 38.25 12.66 -5.17
CA PRO A 257 38.00 12.07 -6.47
C PRO A 257 38.97 12.64 -7.52
N THR A 258 39.41 11.79 -8.44
CA THR A 258 40.37 12.11 -9.52
C THR A 258 39.76 12.92 -10.67
N GLY A 259 38.45 13.16 -10.63
CA GLY A 259 37.75 13.90 -11.66
C GLY A 259 38.03 15.41 -11.61
N GLY A 260 37.80 16.07 -12.75
CA GLY A 260 38.12 17.48 -12.95
C GLY A 260 36.91 18.41 -12.96
N THR A 261 35.69 17.94 -12.64
CA THR A 261 34.52 18.83 -12.60
C THR A 261 34.57 19.74 -11.38
N TRP A 262 33.78 20.82 -11.39
CA TRP A 262 33.73 21.77 -10.28
C TRP A 262 33.41 21.09 -8.94
N GLY A 263 32.46 20.14 -8.93
CA GLY A 263 32.06 19.44 -7.71
C GLY A 263 33.18 18.56 -7.14
N GLU A 264 33.90 17.83 -7.99
CA GLU A 264 35.07 17.03 -7.60
C GLU A 264 36.20 17.91 -7.05
N GLN A 265 36.47 19.05 -7.71
CA GLN A 265 37.48 20.00 -7.24
C GLN A 265 37.12 20.64 -5.89
N VAL A 266 35.84 20.88 -5.63
CA VAL A 266 35.37 21.38 -4.33
C VAL A 266 35.62 20.34 -3.24
N LEU A 267 35.33 19.06 -3.50
CA LEU A 267 35.64 17.98 -2.55
C LEU A 267 37.12 17.89 -2.24
N CYS A 268 37.98 17.90 -3.27
CA CYS A 268 39.43 17.90 -3.08
C CYS A 268 39.91 19.11 -2.26
N ARG A 269 39.44 20.32 -2.56
CA ARG A 269 39.82 21.52 -1.79
C ARG A 269 39.33 21.50 -0.35
N ARG A 270 38.12 20.98 -0.09
CA ARG A 270 37.65 20.80 1.30
C ARG A 270 38.53 19.80 2.04
N ALA A 271 38.91 18.70 1.39
CA ALA A 271 39.83 17.71 1.95
C ALA A 271 41.25 18.23 2.20
N GLU A 272 41.73 19.21 1.41
CA GLU A 272 43.02 19.90 1.64
C GLU A 272 42.98 20.82 2.86
N HIS A 273 41.80 21.31 3.23
CA HIS A 273 41.58 22.22 4.35
C HIS A 273 40.96 21.51 5.58
N HIS A 274 40.93 20.18 5.60
CA HIS A 274 40.34 19.38 6.68
C HIS A 274 38.89 19.77 7.00
N LEU A 275 38.09 20.06 5.97
CA LEU A 275 36.67 20.42 6.13
C LEU A 275 35.76 19.24 5.79
N GLU A 276 34.82 18.93 6.67
CA GLU A 276 33.78 17.93 6.44
C GLU A 276 32.80 18.39 5.36
N THR A 277 32.12 17.47 4.68
CA THR A 277 31.18 17.81 3.60
C THR A 277 29.92 16.98 3.72
N HIS A 278 28.77 17.66 3.85
CA HIS A 278 27.47 17.04 3.64
C HIS A 278 27.17 16.99 2.14
N LEU A 279 26.88 15.79 1.62
CA LEU A 279 26.46 15.59 0.24
C LEU A 279 25.00 15.16 0.20
N THR A 280 24.20 15.86 -0.60
CA THR A 280 22.82 15.48 -0.91
C THR A 280 22.77 14.40 -1.98
N LEU A 281 21.65 13.68 -2.08
CA LEU A 281 21.45 12.71 -3.18
C LEU A 281 21.47 13.41 -4.55
N ARG A 282 21.01 14.67 -4.63
CA ARG A 282 21.05 15.48 -5.85
C ARG A 282 22.48 15.77 -6.30
N GLU A 283 23.37 16.13 -5.37
CA GLU A 283 24.79 16.38 -5.68
C GLU A 283 25.50 15.10 -6.13
N LEU A 284 25.27 13.98 -5.46
CA LEU A 284 25.88 12.69 -5.82
C LEU A 284 25.62 12.27 -7.28
N ARG A 285 24.49 12.66 -7.87
CA ARG A 285 24.18 12.37 -9.28
C ARG A 285 24.99 13.20 -10.27
N GLY A 286 25.40 14.39 -9.86
CA GLY A 286 26.24 15.27 -10.69
C GLY A 286 27.73 15.02 -10.52
N LEU A 287 28.13 14.26 -9.50
CA LEU A 287 29.53 13.97 -9.19
C LEU A 287 30.00 12.69 -9.90
N HIS A 288 31.22 12.72 -10.43
CA HIS A 288 31.94 11.52 -10.87
C HIS A 288 32.99 11.15 -9.83
N LEU A 289 32.58 10.34 -8.85
CA LEU A 289 33.39 9.95 -7.69
C LEU A 289 34.46 8.89 -8.02
N LYS A 290 35.22 9.10 -9.10
CA LYS A 290 36.29 8.18 -9.50
C LYS A 290 37.48 8.30 -8.55
N MET A 291 37.68 7.29 -7.71
CA MET A 291 38.84 7.20 -6.83
C MET A 291 39.95 6.35 -7.46
N PRO A 292 41.20 6.48 -7.00
CA PRO A 292 42.22 5.47 -7.27
C PRO A 292 41.76 4.08 -6.80
N ALA A 293 42.03 3.04 -7.58
CA ALA A 293 41.65 1.68 -7.21
C ALA A 293 42.30 1.29 -5.86
N HIS A 294 41.57 0.52 -5.05
CA HIS A 294 41.99 0.10 -3.71
C HIS A 294 42.20 1.25 -2.71
N THR A 295 41.64 2.43 -2.98
CA THR A 295 41.55 3.48 -1.93
C THR A 295 40.75 2.91 -0.75
N HIS A 296 41.37 2.91 0.43
CA HIS A 296 40.71 2.50 1.67
C HIS A 296 39.90 3.65 2.25
N ILE A 297 38.59 3.46 2.37
CA ILE A 297 37.64 4.44 2.88
C ILE A 297 37.07 3.93 4.20
N HIS A 298 37.25 4.71 5.26
CA HIS A 298 36.71 4.37 6.57
C HIS A 298 35.24 4.78 6.65
N VAL A 299 34.42 3.94 7.25
CA VAL A 299 32.99 4.16 7.47
C VAL A 299 32.73 4.10 8.96
N CYS A 300 32.16 5.17 9.51
CA CYS A 300 31.80 5.28 10.93
C CYS A 300 30.30 5.57 11.08
N GLU A 301 29.73 5.29 12.25
CA GLU A 301 28.32 5.57 12.51
C GLU A 301 28.11 6.99 13.04
N ASN A 302 29.01 7.46 13.90
CA ASN A 302 28.87 8.67 14.68
C ASN A 302 29.57 9.86 14.01
N PRO A 303 28.89 11.01 13.84
CA PRO A 303 29.51 12.25 13.35
C PRO A 303 30.74 12.69 14.16
N ARG A 304 30.81 12.33 15.45
CA ARG A 304 31.91 12.73 16.33
C ARG A 304 33.27 12.20 15.87
N VAL A 305 33.31 11.03 15.22
CA VAL A 305 34.54 10.50 14.63
C VAL A 305 35.04 11.38 13.49
N VAL A 306 34.13 11.90 12.66
CA VAL A 306 34.47 12.81 11.57
C VAL A 306 34.97 14.16 12.09
N GLU A 307 34.27 14.74 13.07
CA GLU A 307 34.68 16.00 13.71
C GLU A 307 36.09 15.88 14.30
N ALA A 308 36.36 14.79 15.03
CA ALA A 308 37.66 14.58 15.65
C ALA A 308 38.78 14.33 14.62
N ALA A 309 38.47 13.64 13.50
CA ALA A 309 39.42 13.44 12.42
C ALA A 309 39.76 14.75 11.70
N ALA A 310 38.77 15.63 11.53
CA ALA A 310 38.96 16.98 11.01
C ALA A 310 39.81 17.85 11.95
N ASP A 311 39.46 17.88 13.25
CA ASP A 311 40.19 18.61 14.29
C ASP A 311 41.67 18.15 14.39
N ALA A 312 41.92 16.85 14.24
CA ALA A 312 43.25 16.26 14.26
C ALA A 312 44.03 16.42 12.93
N GLY A 313 43.37 16.89 11.86
CA GLY A 313 43.98 17.04 10.54
C GLY A 313 44.30 15.71 9.85
N CYS A 314 43.57 14.63 10.18
CA CYS A 314 43.76 13.32 9.56
C CYS A 314 43.56 13.40 8.03
N SER A 315 44.26 12.57 7.25
CA SER A 315 44.17 12.63 5.79
C SER A 315 43.29 11.55 5.17
N ALA A 316 43.01 10.48 5.91
CA ALA A 316 42.23 9.34 5.44
C ALA A 316 40.77 9.72 5.13
N PRO A 317 40.19 9.20 4.02
CA PRO A 317 38.80 9.46 3.67
C PRO A 317 37.83 8.72 4.61
N LEU A 318 36.77 9.43 5.01
CA LEU A 318 35.74 8.98 5.94
C LEU A 318 34.34 9.22 5.38
N ILE A 319 33.43 8.29 5.67
CA ILE A 319 32.00 8.41 5.42
C ILE A 319 31.26 8.09 6.71
N CYS A 320 30.41 9.00 7.17
CA CYS A 320 29.59 8.79 8.34
C CYS A 320 28.16 8.42 7.95
N THR A 321 27.65 7.32 8.50
CA THR A 321 26.27 6.87 8.24
C THR A 321 25.24 7.65 9.06
N SER A 322 25.64 8.26 10.18
CA SER A 322 24.79 9.00 11.13
C SER A 322 23.60 8.16 11.61
N GLY A 323 23.88 6.93 12.05
CA GLY A 323 22.87 5.92 12.35
C GLY A 323 22.62 4.95 11.20
N ASN A 324 21.36 4.51 11.03
CA ASN A 324 20.95 3.62 9.96
C ASN A 324 21.31 4.18 8.57
N ALA A 325 22.09 3.42 7.78
CA ALA A 325 22.50 3.81 6.44
C ALA A 325 21.30 4.17 5.54
N THR A 326 21.12 5.49 5.32
CA THR A 326 20.05 6.04 4.50
C THR A 326 20.31 5.81 3.00
N THR A 327 19.33 6.12 2.14
CA THR A 327 19.48 5.94 0.69
C THR A 327 20.66 6.75 0.12
N VAL A 328 20.95 7.93 0.66
CA VAL A 328 22.08 8.76 0.20
C VAL A 328 23.43 8.14 0.57
N VAL A 329 23.56 7.60 1.78
CA VAL A 329 24.76 6.86 2.24
C VAL A 329 25.02 5.66 1.33
N LEU A 330 24.00 4.81 1.11
CA LEU A 330 24.13 3.63 0.27
C LEU A 330 24.46 4.01 -1.19
N THR A 331 23.87 5.09 -1.72
CA THR A 331 24.17 5.56 -3.08
C THR A 331 25.63 5.99 -3.21
N LEU A 332 26.18 6.67 -2.21
CA LEU A 332 27.59 7.05 -2.18
C LEU A 332 28.50 5.82 -2.12
N LEU A 333 28.23 4.88 -1.21
CA LEU A 333 29.01 3.64 -1.06
C LEU A 333 28.96 2.79 -2.33
N ASP A 334 27.79 2.62 -2.96
CA ASP A 334 27.66 1.92 -4.25
C ASP A 334 28.53 2.58 -5.34
N ALA A 335 28.51 3.92 -5.42
CA ALA A 335 29.28 4.67 -6.42
C ALA A 335 30.79 4.51 -6.22
N LEU A 336 31.26 4.52 -4.96
CA LEU A 336 32.68 4.33 -4.63
C LEU A 336 33.12 2.87 -4.81
N ALA A 337 32.28 1.91 -4.40
CA ALA A 337 32.54 0.47 -4.59
C ALA A 337 32.69 0.12 -6.08
N ALA A 338 31.88 0.74 -6.95
CA ALA A 338 31.99 0.56 -8.40
C ALA A 338 33.34 1.03 -8.99
N THR A 339 34.13 1.82 -8.24
CA THR A 339 35.47 2.27 -8.64
C THR A 339 36.59 1.39 -8.08
N GLY A 340 36.25 0.35 -7.31
CA GLY A 340 37.21 -0.55 -6.68
C GLY A 340 37.77 -0.03 -5.36
N CYS A 341 37.11 0.93 -4.71
CA CYS A 341 37.41 1.26 -3.32
C CYS A 341 37.14 0.08 -2.39
N VAL A 342 37.91 0.01 -1.30
CA VAL A 342 37.72 -0.94 -0.21
C VAL A 342 37.32 -0.17 1.05
N PHE A 343 36.58 -0.82 1.94
CA PHE A 343 35.98 -0.15 3.09
C PHE A 343 36.41 -0.80 4.40
N GLY A 344 36.70 0.03 5.40
CA GLY A 344 36.79 -0.39 6.80
C GLY A 344 35.59 0.16 7.56
N TYR A 345 34.84 -0.67 8.28
CA TYR A 345 33.65 -0.26 9.03
C TYR A 345 33.89 -0.32 10.54
N HIS A 346 33.55 0.76 11.22
CA HIS A 346 33.41 0.84 12.67
C HIS A 346 32.03 1.39 13.03
N GLY A 347 31.54 1.04 14.21
CA GLY A 347 30.25 1.48 14.72
C GLY A 347 30.07 1.07 16.18
N ASP A 348 28.90 1.38 16.73
CA ASP A 348 28.58 1.05 18.12
C ASP A 348 28.64 -0.47 18.39
N PHE A 349 29.16 -0.85 19.55
CA PHE A 349 29.03 -2.20 20.08
C PHE A 349 27.70 -2.35 20.82
N ASP A 350 26.61 -2.34 20.06
CA ASP A 350 25.27 -2.74 20.48
C ASP A 350 24.59 -3.57 19.39
N TRP A 351 23.45 -4.20 19.68
CA TRP A 351 22.81 -5.07 18.67
C TRP A 351 22.41 -4.34 17.38
N PRO A 352 21.80 -3.14 17.42
CA PRO A 352 21.57 -2.33 16.21
C PRO A 352 22.84 -2.02 15.39
N GLY A 353 23.95 -1.69 16.06
CA GLY A 353 25.25 -1.42 15.46
C GLY A 353 25.84 -2.67 14.80
N ILE A 354 25.77 -3.84 15.46
CA ILE A 354 26.14 -5.13 14.84
C ILE A 354 25.28 -5.44 13.61
N ALA A 355 23.98 -5.15 13.63
CA ALA A 355 23.13 -5.32 12.46
C ALA A 355 23.48 -4.37 11.30
N LEU A 356 23.88 -3.14 11.60
CA LEU A 356 24.34 -2.21 10.56
C LEU A 356 25.69 -2.66 9.99
N ALA A 357 26.64 -3.04 10.83
CA ALA A 357 27.93 -3.58 10.44
C ALA A 357 27.78 -4.79 9.52
N ASN A 358 26.96 -5.80 9.89
CA ASN A 358 26.65 -6.94 9.04
C ASN A 358 26.15 -6.51 7.65
N ARG A 359 25.21 -5.56 7.58
CA ARG A 359 24.68 -5.09 6.28
C ARG A 359 25.74 -4.42 5.41
N VAL A 360 26.65 -3.66 6.01
CA VAL A 360 27.72 -2.97 5.27
C VAL A 360 28.77 -3.98 4.81
N MET A 361 29.20 -4.88 5.70
CA MET A 361 30.18 -5.93 5.40
C MET A 361 29.67 -6.90 4.34
N ASP A 362 28.43 -7.41 4.47
CA ASP A 362 27.82 -8.32 3.50
C ASP A 362 27.68 -7.69 2.11
N ARG A 363 27.34 -6.39 2.06
CA ARG A 363 27.06 -5.71 0.79
C ARG A 363 28.32 -5.25 0.07
N TYR A 364 29.32 -4.77 0.80
CA TYR A 364 30.50 -4.11 0.23
C TYR A 364 31.81 -4.86 0.47
N GLY A 365 31.78 -5.99 1.19
CA GLY A 365 32.98 -6.71 1.60
C GLY A 365 33.86 -5.86 2.53
N ALA A 366 33.26 -4.99 3.34
CA ALA A 366 33.99 -4.12 4.26
C ALA A 366 34.70 -4.95 5.35
N GLU A 367 35.90 -4.52 5.73
CA GLU A 367 36.67 -5.14 6.82
C GLU A 367 36.31 -4.51 8.17
N PRO A 368 36.35 -5.27 9.28
CA PRO A 368 36.11 -4.71 10.61
C PRO A 368 37.26 -3.78 11.01
N TRP A 369 36.95 -2.51 11.20
CA TRP A 369 37.89 -1.51 11.70
C TRP A 369 37.71 -1.38 13.21
N ARG A 370 38.66 -1.90 14.00
CA ARG A 370 38.61 -1.93 15.48
C ARG A 370 37.28 -2.48 16.02
N MET A 371 36.71 -3.47 15.34
CA MET A 371 35.36 -3.98 15.62
C MET A 371 35.34 -5.49 15.90
N ARG A 372 36.42 -6.07 16.45
CA ARG A 372 36.51 -7.49 16.83
C ARG A 372 36.25 -7.69 18.33
N ALA A 373 36.09 -8.95 18.75
CA ALA A 373 35.92 -9.32 20.15
C ALA A 373 37.01 -8.73 21.05
N GLN A 374 38.27 -8.80 20.60
CA GLN A 374 39.41 -8.24 21.33
C GLN A 374 39.32 -6.71 21.50
N ASP A 375 38.84 -5.99 20.47
CA ASP A 375 38.64 -4.54 20.55
C ASP A 375 37.54 -4.19 21.57
N TYR A 376 36.44 -4.95 21.54
CA TYR A 376 35.34 -4.80 22.51
C TYR A 376 35.80 -5.02 23.96
N GLU A 377 36.54 -6.11 24.24
CA GLU A 377 37.07 -6.39 25.59
C GLU A 377 38.01 -5.29 26.08
N TYR A 378 38.89 -4.82 25.18
CA TYR A 378 39.81 -3.74 25.47
C TYR A 378 39.05 -2.47 25.86
N LEU A 379 38.06 -2.05 25.07
CA LEU A 379 37.26 -0.85 25.32
C LEU A 379 36.37 -0.99 26.58
N ALA A 380 35.80 -2.17 26.81
CA ALA A 380 35.04 -2.50 28.01
C ALA A 380 35.91 -2.36 29.28
N THR A 381 37.15 -2.87 29.23
CA THR A 381 38.10 -2.75 30.33
C THR A 381 38.50 -1.29 30.55
N ARG A 382 38.74 -0.55 29.46
CA ARG A 382 39.12 0.87 29.52
C ARG A 382 38.04 1.72 30.17
N THR A 383 36.79 1.57 29.74
CA THR A 383 35.65 2.32 30.30
C THR A 383 35.43 2.03 31.79
N GLN A 384 35.65 0.77 32.21
CA GLN A 384 35.66 0.40 33.63
C GLN A 384 36.76 1.11 34.43
N VAL A 385 38.00 1.11 33.93
CA VAL A 385 39.14 1.76 34.59
C VAL A 385 38.95 3.27 34.70
N HIS A 386 38.34 3.89 33.69
CA HIS A 386 38.04 5.33 33.68
C HIS A 386 36.79 5.72 34.48
N GLY A 387 36.05 4.75 35.04
CA GLY A 387 34.83 5.01 35.79
C GLY A 387 33.69 5.58 34.93
N THR A 388 33.72 5.33 33.62
CA THR A 388 32.66 5.76 32.70
C THR A 388 31.37 4.98 33.03
N PRO A 389 30.21 5.63 33.15
CA PRO A 389 28.94 4.93 33.35
C PRO A 389 28.68 3.90 32.26
N GLN A 390 28.41 2.66 32.66
CA GLN A 390 28.14 1.58 31.72
C GLN A 390 26.69 1.62 31.26
N LEU A 391 26.51 1.49 29.94
CA LEU A 391 25.20 1.26 29.35
C LEU A 391 24.99 -0.24 29.21
N LEU A 392 23.82 -0.72 29.61
CA LEU A 392 23.49 -2.13 29.50
C LEU A 392 23.11 -2.48 28.07
N LEU A 393 23.62 -3.60 27.59
CA LEU A 393 23.21 -4.17 26.32
C LEU A 393 21.72 -4.55 26.38
N SER A 394 20.96 -4.20 25.35
CA SER A 394 19.50 -4.41 25.32
C SER A 394 19.00 -4.77 23.93
N GLY A 395 17.86 -5.45 23.87
CA GLY A 395 17.25 -5.90 22.62
C GLY A 395 17.67 -7.33 22.21
N PRO A 396 17.19 -7.80 21.05
CA PRO A 396 17.48 -9.14 20.57
C PRO A 396 18.95 -9.27 20.15
N ARG A 397 19.58 -10.37 20.56
CA ARG A 397 20.94 -10.73 20.19
C ARG A 397 21.12 -10.85 18.68
N ILE A 398 22.26 -10.37 18.17
CA ILE A 398 22.63 -10.42 16.75
C ILE A 398 24.06 -10.95 16.62
N GLU A 399 24.24 -11.96 15.76
CA GLU A 399 25.57 -12.52 15.49
C GLU A 399 26.38 -11.57 14.59
N ALA A 400 27.64 -11.33 14.94
CA ALA A 400 28.59 -10.65 14.08
C ALA A 400 29.12 -11.62 13.02
N THR A 401 28.85 -11.35 11.74
CA THR A 401 29.23 -12.24 10.63
C THR A 401 30.74 -12.32 10.40
N TRP A 402 31.48 -11.30 10.86
CA TRP A 402 32.94 -11.18 10.68
C TRP A 402 33.76 -11.74 11.86
N ASP A 403 33.12 -11.99 13.02
CA ASP A 403 33.78 -12.47 14.24
C ASP A 403 32.80 -13.27 15.11
N GLN A 404 33.02 -14.59 15.17
CA GLN A 404 32.16 -15.52 15.91
C GLN A 404 32.28 -15.37 17.44
N GLU A 405 33.35 -14.73 17.93
CA GLU A 405 33.59 -14.55 19.37
C GLU A 405 32.94 -13.25 19.89
N LEU A 406 32.69 -12.27 19.03
CA LEU A 406 32.22 -10.95 19.45
C LEU A 406 30.85 -10.99 20.15
N ALA A 407 29.85 -11.63 19.56
CA ALA A 407 28.51 -11.68 20.16
C ALA A 407 28.49 -12.44 21.51
N PRO A 408 29.12 -13.62 21.65
CA PRO A 408 29.32 -14.26 22.96
C PRO A 408 30.02 -13.36 23.99
N THR A 409 31.07 -12.63 23.60
CA THR A 409 31.78 -11.72 24.50
C THR A 409 30.90 -10.54 24.93
N MET A 410 30.11 -9.98 24.02
CA MET A 410 29.12 -8.94 24.33
C MET A 410 28.04 -9.41 25.31
N ASP A 411 27.54 -10.64 25.17
CA ASP A 411 26.61 -11.22 26.14
C ASP A 411 27.27 -11.43 27.51
N ALA A 412 28.52 -11.86 27.54
CA ALA A 412 29.24 -12.15 28.77
C ALA A 412 29.52 -10.88 29.60
N LEU A 413 29.88 -9.77 28.94
CA LEU A 413 30.10 -8.48 29.61
C LEU A 413 28.80 -7.70 29.82
N GLY A 414 27.82 -7.86 28.94
CA GLY A 414 26.47 -7.29 29.07
C GLY A 414 26.40 -5.77 28.92
N ILE A 415 27.41 -5.14 28.32
CA ILE A 415 27.50 -3.69 28.15
C ILE A 415 27.47 -3.26 26.69
N ALA A 416 26.80 -2.15 26.41
CA ALA A 416 26.89 -1.44 25.14
C ALA A 416 28.01 -0.41 25.20
N LEU A 417 28.78 -0.27 24.12
CA LEU A 417 29.82 0.76 23.99
C LEU A 417 29.55 1.59 22.74
N HIS A 418 29.44 2.91 22.92
CA HIS A 418 29.34 3.84 21.80
C HIS A 418 30.69 4.05 21.12
N GLU A 419 30.63 4.45 19.85
CA GLU A 419 31.79 4.72 19.00
C GLU A 419 32.82 5.67 19.64
N GLU A 420 32.38 6.65 20.42
CA GLU A 420 33.26 7.61 21.10
C GLU A 420 34.24 6.95 22.09
N ALA A 421 33.92 5.75 22.59
CA ALA A 421 34.82 5.02 23.49
C ALA A 421 36.13 4.61 22.80
N ALA A 422 36.10 4.46 21.47
CA ALA A 422 37.24 4.07 20.63
C ALA A 422 37.92 5.26 19.93
N LEU A 423 37.43 6.50 20.13
CA LEU A 423 37.77 7.66 19.31
C LEU A 423 39.27 7.88 19.10
N ASP A 424 40.07 7.81 20.17
CA ASP A 424 41.52 7.96 20.10
C ASP A 424 42.20 6.87 19.25
N LEU A 425 41.78 5.61 19.38
CA LEU A 425 42.31 4.50 18.58
C LEU A 425 41.94 4.63 17.10
N LEU A 426 40.71 5.08 16.82
CA LEU A 426 40.25 5.32 15.46
C LEU A 426 41.08 6.44 14.82
N LEU A 427 41.36 7.53 15.55
CA LEU A 427 42.18 8.63 15.05
C LEU A 427 43.63 8.20 14.77
N GLU A 428 44.19 7.30 15.57
CA GLU A 428 45.51 6.71 15.31
C GLU A 428 45.55 5.97 13.96
N ASP A 429 44.48 5.26 13.59
CA ASP A 429 44.39 4.54 12.32
C ASP A 429 44.14 5.48 11.11
N LEU A 430 43.60 6.69 11.35
CA LEU A 430 43.24 7.68 10.33
C LEU A 430 44.34 8.71 10.01
N SER A 431 45.34 8.81 10.90
CA SER A 431 46.47 9.74 10.81
C SER A 431 47.49 9.26 9.79
#